data_AF-A0A108TA31-F1
#
_entry.id   AF-A0A108TA31-F1
#
_cell.length_a   1.000
_cell.length_b   1.000
_cell.length_c   1.000
_cell.angle_alpha   90.00
_cell.angle_beta   90.00
_cell.angle_gamma   90.00
#
_symmetry.space_group_name_H-M   'P 1'
#
loop_
_entity.id
_entity.type
_entity.pdbx_description
1 polymer ?
#
loop_
_entity_poly.entity_id
_entity_poly.type
_entity_poly.pdbx_seq_one_letter_code
_entity_poly.pdbx_strand_id
1 'polypeptide(L)'
;MVKDSNRKHCNKQNRMSDTEIITILILFHPGDFRCFSPYYKGDACKRLKQLFSCLVSYNCFVELREEVFHELLIWVQVVSDYQ
;
A
#
# COMPACT_ATOMS: atom_id res chain seq x y z
N MET A 1 -16.27 -3.04 41.04
CA MET A 1 -15.26 -2.18 40.39
C MET A 1 -14.65 -2.97 39.24
N VAL A 2 -15.09 -2.70 38.02
CA VAL A 2 -14.61 -3.40 36.81
C VAL A 2 -13.25 -2.80 36.44
N LYS A 3 -12.23 -3.65 36.31
CA LYS A 3 -10.90 -3.26 35.83
C LYS A 3 -11.05 -2.81 34.38
N ASP A 4 -11.03 -1.50 34.15
CA ASP A 4 -10.96 -0.96 32.80
C ASP A 4 -9.68 -1.45 32.14
N SER A 5 -9.87 -2.15 31.04
CA SER A 5 -8.81 -2.77 30.27
C SER A 5 -8.00 -1.65 29.64
N ASN A 6 -6.73 -1.56 30.01
CA ASN A 6 -5.74 -0.67 29.41
C ASN A 6 -5.53 -1.06 27.94
N ARG A 7 -6.50 -0.74 27.07
CA ARG A 7 -6.37 -0.88 25.62
C ARG A 7 -5.41 0.21 25.18
N LYS A 8 -4.12 -0.14 25.12
CA LYS A 8 -3.10 0.67 24.46
C LYS A 8 -3.67 1.07 23.10
N HIS A 9 -3.98 2.35 22.94
CA HIS A 9 -4.35 2.90 21.65
C HIS A 9 -3.09 2.78 20.78
N CYS A 10 -3.03 1.73 19.94
CA CYS A 10 -1.91 1.59 19.00
C CYS A 10 -1.99 2.79 18.06
N ASN A 11 -1.00 3.67 18.15
CA ASN A 11 -0.85 4.75 17.19
C ASN A 11 -0.81 4.10 15.79
N LYS A 12 -1.78 4.40 14.94
CA LYS A 12 -1.85 3.94 13.54
C LYS A 12 -0.81 4.67 12.67
N GLN A 13 0.36 4.95 13.24
CA GLN A 13 1.49 5.64 12.61
C GLN A 13 2.30 4.74 11.67
N ASN A 14 1.87 3.47 11.49
CA ASN A 14 2.56 2.50 10.66
C ASN A 14 1.71 2.00 9.46
N ARG A 15 0.68 2.76 9.06
CA ARG A 15 -0.05 2.52 7.81
C ARG A 15 0.75 3.17 6.68
N MET A 16 1.13 2.38 5.68
CA MET A 16 1.73 2.87 4.44
C MET A 16 0.76 3.85 3.77
N SER A 17 1.25 4.99 3.31
CA SER A 17 0.38 6.00 2.71
C SER A 17 -0.07 5.60 1.31
N ASP A 18 -1.24 6.09 0.90
CA ASP A 18 -1.83 5.74 -0.40
C ASP A 18 -0.89 6.11 -1.55
N THR A 19 -0.20 7.26 -1.47
CA THR A 19 0.83 7.66 -2.45
C THR A 19 1.97 6.65 -2.56
N GLU A 20 2.45 6.11 -1.45
CA GLU A 20 3.52 5.09 -1.46
C GLU A 20 3.01 3.78 -2.10
N ILE A 21 1.78 3.37 -1.79
CA ILE A 21 1.12 2.19 -2.39
C ILE A 21 1.00 2.36 -3.91
N ILE A 22 0.47 3.50 -4.36
CA ILE A 22 0.29 3.83 -5.77
C ILE A 22 1.63 3.85 -6.50
N THR A 23 2.66 4.45 -5.87
CA THR A 23 4.01 4.49 -6.43
C THR A 23 4.56 3.08 -6.65
N ILE A 24 4.38 2.16 -5.69
CA ILE A 24 4.80 0.76 -5.84
C ILE A 24 4.06 0.08 -6.99
N LEU A 25 2.76 0.33 -7.16
CA LEU A 25 1.95 -0.23 -8.24
C LEU A 25 2.36 0.30 -9.62
N ILE A 26 2.63 1.61 -9.72
CA ILE A 26 3.11 2.22 -10.96
C ILE A 26 4.50 1.69 -11.33
N LEU A 27 5.42 1.59 -10.36
CA LEU A 27 6.75 1.05 -10.60
C LEU A 27 6.76 -0.44 -10.96
N PHE A 28 5.73 -1.19 -10.57
CA PHE A 28 5.56 -2.58 -10.97
C PHE A 28 5.21 -2.69 -12.46
N HIS A 29 4.40 -1.78 -13.00
CA HIS A 29 3.85 -1.88 -14.36
C HIS A 29 4.91 -1.99 -15.48
N PRO A 30 5.99 -1.17 -15.52
CA PRO A 30 7.04 -1.32 -16.52
C PRO A 30 8.09 -2.37 -16.15
N GLY A 31 8.00 -3.03 -14.99
CA GLY A 31 9.03 -3.96 -14.53
C GLY A 31 8.95 -5.33 -15.19
N ASP A 32 10.08 -6.05 -15.24
CA ASP A 32 10.19 -7.41 -15.79
C ASP A 32 9.56 -8.52 -14.91
N PHE A 33 8.69 -8.14 -13.97
CA PHE A 33 8.12 -9.05 -12.99
C PHE A 33 6.77 -9.60 -13.46
N ARG A 34 6.72 -10.92 -13.70
CA ARG A 34 5.46 -11.62 -14.02
C ARG A 34 4.43 -11.58 -12.89
N CYS A 35 4.89 -11.53 -11.65
CA CYS A 35 4.03 -11.60 -10.46
C CYS A 35 4.41 -10.52 -9.45
N PHE A 36 3.40 -9.96 -8.78
CA PHE A 36 3.59 -8.89 -7.81
C PHE A 36 4.26 -9.35 -6.50
N SER A 37 3.97 -10.58 -6.04
CA SER A 37 4.51 -11.11 -4.77
C SER A 37 6.05 -11.19 -4.73
N PRO A 38 6.73 -11.79 -5.73
CA PRO A 38 8.19 -11.79 -5.79
C PRO A 38 8.79 -10.37 -5.91
N TYR A 39 8.16 -9.51 -6.71
CA TYR A 39 8.57 -8.12 -6.86
C TYR A 39 8.54 -7.36 -5.53
N TYR A 40 7.42 -7.44 -4.81
CA TYR A 40 7.22 -6.72 -3.56
C TYR A 40 8.20 -7.22 -2.49
N LYS A 41 8.20 -8.53 -2.23
CA LYS A 41 9.01 -9.14 -1.15
C LYS A 41 10.51 -9.03 -1.38
N GLY A 42 10.95 -9.08 -2.64
CA GLY A 42 12.36 -9.01 -2.97
C GLY A 42 12.81 -7.58 -3.23
N ASP A 43 12.33 -7.03 -4.33
CA ASP A 43 12.99 -5.99 -5.08
C ASP A 43 12.50 -4.60 -4.70
N ALA A 44 11.19 -4.43 -4.57
CA ALA A 44 10.57 -3.20 -4.07
C ALA A 44 11.00 -2.90 -2.63
N CYS A 45 10.89 -3.89 -1.72
CA CYS A 45 11.31 -3.72 -0.33
C CYS A 45 12.78 -3.33 -0.16
N LYS A 46 13.67 -3.72 -1.09
CA LYS A 46 15.09 -3.36 -1.04
C LYS A 46 15.35 -1.98 -1.64
N ARG A 47 14.87 -1.74 -2.86
CA ARG A 47 15.12 -0.48 -3.58
C ARG A 47 14.40 0.71 -2.98
N LEU A 48 13.19 0.48 -2.48
CA LEU A 48 12.29 1.55 -2.04
C LEU A 48 12.37 1.79 -0.53
N LYS A 49 13.23 1.05 0.19
CA LYS A 49 13.44 1.22 1.63
C LYS A 49 13.90 2.62 2.03
N GLN A 50 14.63 3.30 1.15
CA GLN A 50 15.09 4.67 1.38
C GLN A 50 14.02 5.72 1.03
N LEU A 51 13.03 5.35 0.22
CA LEU A 51 11.98 6.24 -0.26
C LEU A 51 10.71 6.14 0.61
N PHE A 52 10.48 4.99 1.23
CA PHE A 52 9.28 4.73 2.03
C PHE A 52 9.62 4.49 3.48
N SER A 53 8.97 5.28 4.34
CA SER A 53 9.21 5.28 5.78
C SER A 53 8.55 4.11 6.49
N CYS A 54 7.48 3.55 5.91
CA CYS A 54 6.65 2.50 6.51
C CYS A 54 6.30 1.37 5.51
N LEU A 55 7.31 0.65 4.99
CA LEU A 55 7.07 -0.56 4.20
C LEU A 55 6.41 -1.65 5.07
N VAL A 56 5.18 -2.02 4.71
CA VAL A 56 4.42 -3.06 5.40
C VAL A 56 4.74 -4.46 4.85
N SER A 57 4.33 -5.50 5.56
CA SER A 57 4.41 -6.88 5.05
C SER A 57 3.56 -7.05 3.79
N TYR A 58 3.88 -8.04 2.95
CA TYR A 58 3.15 -8.29 1.71
C TYR A 58 1.64 -8.46 1.92
N ASN A 59 1.22 -9.20 2.95
CA ASN A 59 -0.21 -9.43 3.19
C ASN A 59 -0.93 -8.13 3.58
N CYS A 60 -0.32 -7.32 4.45
CA CYS A 60 -0.87 -6.00 4.80
C CYS A 60 -0.90 -5.06 3.59
N PHE A 61 0.13 -5.13 2.73
CA PHE A 61 0.12 -4.38 1.47
C PHE A 61 -1.03 -4.80 0.57
N VAL A 62 -1.33 -6.09 0.44
CA VAL A 62 -2.44 -6.57 -0.39
C VAL A 62 -3.77 -6.02 0.12
N GLU A 63 -4.01 -6.04 1.44
CA GLU A 63 -5.22 -5.46 2.02
C GLU A 63 -5.35 -3.95 1.73
N LEU A 64 -4.27 -3.19 1.95
CA LEU A 64 -4.25 -1.75 1.68
C LEU A 64 -4.36 -1.43 0.18
N ARG A 65 -3.74 -2.26 -0.67
CA ARG A 65 -3.81 -2.12 -2.13
C ARG A 65 -5.24 -2.20 -2.61
N GLU A 66 -6.03 -3.15 -2.13
CA GLU A 66 -7.43 -3.28 -2.58
C GLU A 66 -8.23 -2.04 -2.17
N GLU A 67 -8.03 -1.50 -0.95
CA GLU A 67 -8.66 -0.25 -0.50
C GLU A 67 -8.34 0.92 -1.44
N VAL A 68 -7.05 1.16 -1.72
CA VAL A 68 -6.58 2.28 -2.54
C VAL A 68 -6.91 2.09 -4.03
N PHE A 69 -6.83 0.85 -4.53
CA PHE A 69 -7.08 0.55 -5.94
C PHE A 69 -8.53 0.83 -6.33
N HIS A 70 -9.48 0.57 -5.44
CA HIS A 70 -10.88 0.92 -5.67
C HIS A 70 -11.08 2.44 -5.82
N GLU A 71 -10.49 3.25 -4.95
CA GLU A 71 -10.57 4.72 -5.03
C GLU A 71 -9.93 5.23 -6.32
N LEU A 72 -8.80 4.67 -6.71
CA LEU A 72 -8.09 5.03 -7.92
C LEU A 72 -8.86 4.66 -9.19
N LEU A 73 -9.48 3.48 -9.22
CA LEU A 73 -10.27 3.02 -10.36
C LEU A 73 -11.47 3.95 -10.60
N ILE A 74 -12.17 4.34 -9.53
CA ILE A 74 -13.27 5.31 -9.60
C ILE A 74 -12.76 6.65 -10.15
N TRP A 75 -11.62 7.13 -9.66
CA TRP A 75 -11.03 8.37 -10.15
C TRP A 75 -10.68 8.30 -11.64
N VAL A 76 -10.04 7.21 -12.10
CA VAL A 76 -9.69 7.02 -13.52
C VAL A 76 -10.93 6.95 -14.40
N GLN A 77 -11.99 6.27 -13.96
CA GLN A 77 -13.27 6.21 -14.68
C GLN A 77 -13.88 7.61 -14.82
N VAL A 78 -14.00 8.34 -13.70
CA VAL A 78 -14.51 9.72 -13.72
C VAL A 78 -13.65 10.60 -14.63
N VAL A 79 -12.33 10.51 -14.58
CA VAL A 79 -11.48 11.32 -15.47
C VAL A 79 -11.65 10.94 -16.94
N SER A 80 -11.80 9.64 -17.23
CA SER A 80 -12.00 9.14 -18.59
C SER A 80 -13.37 9.49 -19.17
N ASP A 81 -14.41 9.62 -18.35
CA ASP A 81 -15.77 9.95 -18.80
C ASP A 81 -15.94 11.44 -19.15
N TYR A 82 -14.99 12.29 -18.74
CA TYR A 82 -15.01 13.74 -18.97
C TYR A 82 -14.05 14.19 -20.10
N GLN A 83 -13.37 13.24 -20.76
CA GLN A 83 -12.52 13.43 -21.94
C GLN A 83 -13.25 12.97 -23.20
#